data_AF-A0A804JX54-F1
#
_entry.id   AF-A0A804JX54-F1
#
_cell.length_a   1.000
_cell.length_b   1.000
_cell.length_c   1.000
_cell.angle_alpha   90.00
_cell.angle_beta   90.00
_cell.angle_gamma   90.00
#
_symmetry.space_group_name_H-M   'P 1'
#
loop_
_entity.id
_entity.type
_entity.pdbx_description
1 polymer ?
#
loop_
_entity_poly.entity_id
_entity_poly.type
_entity_poly.pdbx_seq_one_letter_code
_entity_poly.pdbx_strand_id
1 'polypeptide(L)'
;MPPEHVRKIIRDHGDMSSKKHRYDKRVYLGALKFVPHAVYKLLENMPMPWEQVRNVKVLYHTTGAITFVNEIPWVAEPIYLAQVCVLFDHQNILLHDGFQVEEQYTCPPSTHHVFFNLN
;
A
#
# COMPACT_ATOMS: atom_id res chain seq x y z
N MET A 1 -10.40 -10.58 -16.66
CA MET A 1 -10.27 -9.77 -17.89
C MET A 1 -8.81 -9.36 -18.06
N PRO A 2 -8.32 -9.18 -19.29
CA PRO A 2 -6.93 -8.74 -19.53
C PRO A 2 -6.71 -7.30 -19.01
N PRO A 3 -5.56 -6.99 -18.37
CA PRO A 3 -5.28 -5.66 -17.79
C PRO A 3 -5.22 -4.53 -18.84
N GLU A 4 -4.94 -4.87 -20.10
CA GLU A 4 -4.94 -3.94 -21.23
C GLU A 4 -6.31 -3.32 -21.48
N HIS A 5 -7.39 -4.05 -21.15
CA HIS A 5 -8.76 -3.58 -21.34
C HIS A 5 -9.04 -2.33 -20.50
N VAL A 6 -8.65 -2.36 -19.22
CA VAL A 6 -8.83 -1.22 -18.30
C VAL A 6 -7.99 -0.04 -18.74
N ARG A 7 -6.73 -0.28 -19.12
CA ARG A 7 -5.82 0.75 -19.60
C ARG A 7 -6.35 1.45 -20.85
N LYS A 8 -6.94 0.68 -21.77
CA LYS A 8 -7.59 1.22 -22.97
C LYS A 8 -8.80 2.08 -22.62
N ILE A 9 -9.69 1.61 -21.74
CA ILE A 9 -10.88 2.37 -21.32
C ILE A 9 -10.48 3.72 -20.73
N ILE A 10 -9.52 3.76 -19.80
CA ILE A 10 -9.07 5.01 -19.16
C ILE A 10 -8.45 5.96 -20.20
N ARG A 11 -7.63 5.42 -21.12
CA ARG A 11 -7.01 6.22 -22.19
C ARG A 11 -8.05 6.80 -23.15
N ASP A 12 -9.08 6.04 -23.50
CA ASP A 12 -10.13 6.47 -24.43
C ASP A 12 -11.06 7.53 -23.81
N HIS A 13 -11.32 7.46 -22.49
CA HIS A 13 -12.23 8.37 -21.78
C HIS A 13 -11.56 9.67 -21.31
N GLY A 14 -10.25 9.66 -21.02
CA GLY A 14 -9.40 10.84 -20.81
C GLY A 14 -10.08 12.04 -20.13
N ASP A 15 -10.25 13.12 -20.89
CA ASP A 15 -10.81 14.40 -20.42
C ASP A 15 -12.33 14.52 -20.62
N MET A 16 -13.01 13.48 -21.13
CA MET A 16 -14.46 13.46 -21.39
C MET A 16 -14.97 14.65 -22.21
N SER A 17 -14.08 15.31 -22.97
CA SER A 17 -14.36 16.49 -23.80
C SER A 17 -15.20 16.13 -25.02
N SER A 18 -14.95 14.93 -25.57
CA SER A 18 -15.60 14.49 -26.81
C SER A 18 -17.11 14.25 -26.63
N LYS A 19 -17.88 14.58 -27.67
CA LYS A 19 -19.33 14.37 -27.71
C LYS A 19 -19.74 12.89 -27.62
N LYS A 20 -18.79 11.96 -27.83
CA LYS A 20 -18.97 10.51 -27.77
C LYS A 20 -19.30 10.03 -26.36
N HIS A 21 -18.68 10.62 -25.34
CA HIS A 21 -18.83 10.22 -23.93
C HIS A 21 -19.90 11.01 -23.17
N ARG A 22 -20.88 11.61 -23.88
CA ARG A 22 -21.94 12.41 -23.25
C ARG A 22 -22.79 11.62 -22.25
N TYR A 23 -23.08 10.37 -22.55
CA TYR A 23 -23.89 9.50 -21.68
C TYR A 23 -23.13 9.07 -20.41
N ASP A 24 -21.82 8.86 -20.53
CA ASP A 24 -20.97 8.37 -19.44
C ASP A 24 -20.75 9.44 -18.35
N LYS A 25 -20.84 10.73 -18.68
CA LYS A 25 -20.65 11.85 -17.71
C LYS A 25 -21.52 11.73 -16.47
N ARG A 26 -22.78 11.29 -16.62
CA ARG A 26 -23.69 11.08 -15.49
C ARG A 26 -23.18 10.02 -14.53
N VAL A 27 -22.55 8.97 -15.07
CA VAL A 27 -22.00 7.86 -14.28
C VAL A 27 -20.78 8.31 -13.49
N TYR A 28 -19.89 9.13 -14.08
CA TYR A 28 -18.75 9.72 -13.37
C TYR A 28 -19.20 10.58 -12.17
N LEU A 29 -20.25 11.39 -12.35
CA LEU A 29 -20.83 12.18 -11.26
C LEU A 29 -21.43 11.29 -10.17
N GLY A 30 -22.08 10.17 -10.53
CA GLY A 30 -22.60 9.20 -9.57
C GLY A 30 -21.50 8.45 -8.81
N ALA A 31 -20.38 8.18 -9.48
CA ALA A 31 -19.23 7.49 -8.90
C ALA A 31 -18.49 8.32 -7.84
N LEU A 32 -18.58 9.66 -7.90
CA LEU A 32 -17.93 10.58 -6.96
C LEU A 32 -18.28 10.27 -5.48
N LYS A 33 -19.49 9.78 -5.21
CA LYS A 33 -19.93 9.38 -3.87
C LYS A 33 -19.05 8.30 -3.24
N PHE A 34 -18.45 7.42 -4.06
CA PHE A 34 -17.67 6.27 -3.59
C PHE A 34 -16.16 6.51 -3.61
N VAL A 35 -15.72 7.72 -4.00
CA VAL A 35 -14.30 8.08 -4.03
C VAL A 35 -13.62 7.92 -2.66
N PRO A 36 -14.22 8.33 -1.52
CA PRO A 36 -13.59 8.10 -0.22
C PRO A 36 -13.30 6.62 0.06
N HIS A 37 -14.17 5.72 -0.40
CA HIS A 37 -13.98 4.28 -0.25
C HIS A 37 -12.87 3.74 -1.17
N ALA A 38 -12.79 4.22 -2.41
CA ALA A 38 -11.72 3.86 -3.34
C ALA A 38 -10.35 4.29 -2.82
N VAL A 39 -10.25 5.51 -2.28
CA VAL A 39 -9.01 6.04 -1.70
C VAL A 39 -8.62 5.24 -0.45
N TYR A 40 -9.57 4.93 0.43
CA TYR A 40 -9.30 4.12 1.62
C TYR A 40 -8.70 2.76 1.26
N LYS A 41 -9.30 2.02 0.31
CA LYS A 41 -8.80 0.71 -0.12
C LYS A 41 -7.45 0.78 -0.84
N LEU A 42 -7.14 1.91 -1.49
CA LEU A 42 -5.84 2.15 -2.13
C LEU A 42 -4.75 2.37 -1.08
N LEU A 43 -5.01 3.19 -0.06
CA LEU A 43 -4.04 3.49 1.01
C LEU A 43 -3.77 2.28 1.90
N GLU A 44 -4.78 1.46 2.17
CA GLU A 44 -4.64 0.20 2.92
C GLU A 44 -3.65 -0.77 2.25
N ASN A 45 -3.54 -0.73 0.92
CA ASN A 45 -2.69 -1.63 0.13
C ASN A 45 -1.41 -0.94 -0.39
N MET A 46 -0.93 0.09 0.30
CA MET A 46 0.35 0.72 -0.03
C MET A 46 1.49 -0.32 0.05
N PRO A 47 2.44 -0.33 -0.92
CA PRO A 47 3.57 -1.24 -0.86
C PRO A 47 4.44 -0.92 0.35
N MET A 48 4.80 -1.96 1.09
CA MET A 48 5.75 -1.83 2.18
C MET A 48 7.15 -1.57 1.61
N PRO A 49 8.05 -0.89 2.33
CA PRO A 49 9.36 -0.49 1.81
C PRO A 49 10.27 -1.64 1.36
N TRP A 50 10.05 -2.87 1.84
CA TRP A 50 10.74 -4.07 1.38
C TRP A 50 10.14 -4.69 0.11
N GLU A 51 8.99 -4.22 -0.36
CA GLU A 51 8.29 -4.70 -1.54
C GLU A 51 8.51 -3.75 -2.73
N GLN A 52 9.24 -4.19 -3.76
CA GLN A 52 9.54 -3.33 -4.92
C GLN A 52 8.29 -3.01 -5.76
N VAL A 53 7.41 -3.99 -5.98
CA VAL A 53 6.16 -3.84 -6.74
C VAL A 53 5.10 -4.73 -6.12
N ARG A 54 3.94 -4.15 -5.83
CA ARG A 54 2.75 -4.87 -5.34
C ARG A 54 1.70 -4.96 -6.45
N ASN A 55 1.38 -6.18 -6.86
CA ASN A 55 0.28 -6.43 -7.80
C ASN A 55 -1.01 -6.68 -7.03
N VAL A 56 -2.04 -5.86 -7.30
CA VAL A 56 -3.29 -5.84 -6.54
C VAL A 56 -4.47 -6.12 -7.46
N LYS A 57 -5.42 -6.95 -7.04
CA LYS A 57 -6.68 -7.15 -7.76
C LYS A 57 -7.56 -5.90 -7.70
N VAL A 58 -8.06 -5.50 -8.86
CA VAL A 58 -8.89 -4.31 -9.02
C VAL A 58 -10.28 -4.69 -9.53
N LEU A 59 -11.30 -4.08 -8.93
CA LEU A 59 -12.68 -4.07 -9.42
C LEU A 59 -12.96 -2.70 -10.03
N TYR A 60 -13.29 -2.66 -11.32
CA TYR A 60 -13.46 -1.41 -12.06
C TYR A 60 -14.85 -1.33 -12.70
N HIS A 61 -15.34 -0.11 -12.86
CA HIS A 61 -16.55 0.15 -13.64
C HIS A 61 -16.28 -0.01 -15.15
N THR A 62 -17.24 -0.52 -15.93
CA THR A 62 -17.07 -0.79 -17.37
C THR A 62 -16.68 0.45 -18.19
N THR A 63 -17.13 1.64 -17.77
CA THR A 63 -16.75 2.92 -18.39
C THR A 63 -15.45 3.51 -17.84
N GLY A 64 -14.84 2.91 -16.81
CA GLY A 64 -13.65 3.45 -16.15
C GLY A 64 -13.93 4.63 -15.20
N ALA A 65 -15.19 4.80 -14.76
CA ALA A 65 -15.59 5.88 -13.86
C ALA A 65 -14.97 5.81 -12.46
N ILE A 66 -14.76 4.60 -11.95
CA ILE A 66 -14.13 4.35 -10.65
C ILE A 66 -13.48 2.97 -10.65
N THR A 67 -12.40 2.86 -9.88
CA THR A 67 -11.63 1.63 -9.68
C THR A 67 -11.40 1.41 -8.19
N PHE A 68 -11.79 0.25 -7.68
CA PHE A 68 -11.57 -0.18 -6.31
C PHE A 68 -10.50 -1.25 -6.25
N VAL A 69 -9.64 -1.16 -5.25
CA VAL A 69 -8.79 -2.29 -4.85
C VAL A 69 -9.65 -3.31 -4.11
N ASN A 70 -9.73 -4.53 -4.64
CA ASN A 70 -10.54 -5.62 -4.07
C ASN A 70 -9.68 -6.63 -3.31
N GLU A 71 -8.83 -6.13 -2.41
CA GLU A 71 -7.96 -6.95 -1.56
C GLU A 71 -7.93 -6.38 -0.14
N ILE A 72 -7.77 -7.30 0.83
CA ILE A 72 -7.48 -7.00 2.23
C ILE A 72 -6.09 -7.57 2.50
N PRO A 73 -5.12 -6.76 2.96
CA PRO A 73 -3.77 -7.23 3.26
C PRO A 73 -3.78 -8.03 4.55
N TRP A 74 -3.78 -9.36 4.42
CA TRP A 74 -3.56 -10.25 5.56
C TRP A 74 -2.06 -10.39 5.79
N VAL A 75 -1.61 -10.11 7.01
CA VAL A 75 -0.20 -10.22 7.38
C VAL A 75 -0.08 -11.03 8.67
N ALA A 76 0.87 -11.96 8.71
CA ALA A 76 1.19 -12.69 9.93
C ALA A 76 1.93 -11.76 10.90
N GLU A 77 1.33 -11.52 12.07
CA GLU A 77 1.82 -10.58 13.09
C GLU A 77 3.31 -10.76 13.46
N PRO A 78 3.83 -11.96 13.77
CA PRO A 78 5.24 -12.08 14.17
C PRO A 78 6.21 -11.74 13.03
N ILE A 79 5.83 -12.00 11.77
CA ILE A 79 6.66 -11.69 10.61
C ILE A 79 6.63 -10.18 10.33
N TYR A 80 5.46 -9.56 10.43
CA TYR A 80 5.30 -8.13 10.23
C TYR A 80 6.14 -7.32 11.21
N LEU A 81 6.09 -7.68 12.50
CA LEU A 81 6.88 -7.01 13.53
C LEU A 81 8.38 -7.16 13.26
N ALA A 82 8.84 -8.37 12.92
CA ALA A 82 10.25 -8.59 12.57
C ALA A 82 10.68 -7.75 11.35
N GLN A 83 9.84 -7.63 10.32
CA GLN A 83 10.13 -6.81 9.14
C GLN A 83 10.20 -5.31 9.46
N VAL A 84 9.27 -4.81 10.25
CA VAL A 84 9.22 -3.41 10.68
C VAL A 84 10.42 -3.08 11.59
N CYS A 85 10.76 -3.98 12.50
CA CYS A 85 11.97 -3.90 13.34
C CYS A 85 13.23 -3.71 12.51
N VAL A 86 13.48 -4.62 11.55
CA VAL A 86 14.66 -4.58 10.69
C VAL A 86 14.71 -3.28 9.88
N LEU A 87 13.55 -2.75 9.45
CA LEU A 87 13.49 -1.48 8.75
C LEU A 87 13.92 -0.30 9.63
N PHE A 88 13.42 -0.24 10.87
CA PHE A 88 13.77 0.83 11.82
C PHE A 88 15.26 0.80 12.16
N ASP A 89 15.82 -0.38 12.41
CA ASP A 89 17.25 -0.53 12.68
C ASP A 89 18.09 -0.07 11.48
N HIS A 90 17.72 -0.49 10.27
CA HIS A 90 18.41 -0.08 9.05
C HIS A 90 18.34 1.44 8.81
N GLN A 91 17.20 2.08 9.07
CA GLN A 91 17.08 3.53 8.96
C GLN A 91 17.90 4.27 10.03
N ASN A 92 17.94 3.76 11.26
CA ASN A 92 18.74 4.34 12.33
C ASN A 92 20.23 4.23 12.05
N ILE A 93 20.72 3.11 11.53
CA ILE A 93 22.13 2.95 11.11
C ILE A 93 22.48 4.03 10.07
N LEU A 94 21.68 4.16 9.00
CA LEU A 94 21.91 5.16 7.96
C LEU A 94 21.88 6.61 8.46
N LEU A 95 21.12 6.90 9.53
CA LEU A 95 21.06 8.23 10.15
C LEU A 95 22.17 8.45 11.19
N HIS A 96 22.72 7.38 11.77
CA HIS A 96 23.70 7.42 12.86
C HIS A 96 25.10 6.91 12.47
N ASP A 97 25.45 6.87 11.18
CA ASP A 97 26.78 6.50 10.64
C ASP A 97 27.97 7.40 11.14
N GLY A 98 27.79 8.15 12.23
CA GLY A 98 28.86 8.84 12.98
C GLY A 98 28.87 8.62 14.51
N PHE A 99 28.03 7.76 15.11
CA PHE A 99 28.02 7.58 16.57
C PHE A 99 27.68 6.13 16.99
N GLN A 100 28.59 5.47 17.72
CA GLN A 100 28.34 4.18 18.34
C GLN A 100 27.29 4.36 19.45
N VAL A 101 26.07 3.87 19.23
CA VAL A 101 25.04 3.82 20.28
C VAL A 101 25.01 2.39 20.81
N GLU A 102 25.30 2.25 22.11
CA GLU A 102 25.14 1.02 22.89
C GLU A 102 23.71 0.49 22.75
N GLU A 103 23.61 -0.68 22.09
CA GLU A 103 22.75 -1.83 22.42
C GLU A 103 21.51 -1.58 23.29
N GLN A 104 20.52 -0.80 22.84
CA GLN A 104 19.24 -0.66 23.54
C GLN A 104 17.96 -0.69 22.69
N TYR A 105 18.04 -0.90 21.37
CA TYR A 105 16.84 -0.92 20.50
C TYR A 105 16.68 -2.17 19.65
N THR A 106 17.38 -3.27 19.95
CA THR A 106 17.04 -4.55 19.31
C THR A 106 15.68 -5.01 19.84
N CYS A 107 14.77 -5.29 18.91
CA CYS A 107 13.46 -5.83 19.20
C CYS A 107 13.53 -6.94 20.24
N PRO A 108 12.61 -6.97 21.22
CA PRO A 108 12.71 -7.91 22.33
C PRO A 108 12.82 -9.32 21.74
N PRO A 109 13.90 -10.06 22.03
CA PRO A 109 13.96 -11.44 21.61
C PRO A 109 12.79 -12.13 22.29
N SER A 110 11.85 -12.65 21.50
CA SER A 110 10.68 -13.37 21.99
C SER A 110 11.03 -14.68 22.71
N THR A 111 12.30 -14.92 23.00
CA THR A 111 12.80 -15.97 23.87
C THR A 111 14.28 -15.68 24.09
N HIS A 112 14.69 -15.31 25.30
CA HIS A 112 15.89 -15.79 25.99
C HIS A 112 16.05 -15.00 27.30
N HIS A 113 16.08 -15.74 28.40
CA HIS A 113 16.42 -15.25 29.73
C HIS A 113 17.75 -14.49 29.69
N VAL A 114 17.72 -13.17 29.89
CA VAL A 114 18.92 -12.39 30.22
C VAL A 114 19.00 -12.33 31.75
N PHE A 115 19.77 -13.27 32.32
CA PHE A 115 20.28 -13.14 33.68
C PHE A 115 21.27 -11.98 33.70
N PHE A 116 20.86 -10.84 34.26
CA PHE A 116 21.82 -9.84 34.74
C PHE A 116 22.43 -10.36 36.05
N ASN A 117 23.62 -10.96 35.95
CA ASN A 117 24.52 -11.03 37.10
C ASN A 117 25.15 -9.66 37.28
N LEU A 118 24.80 -8.99 38.38
CA LEU A 118 25.48 -7.79 38.88
C LEU A 118 26.73 -8.26 39.63
N ASN A 119 27.91 -7.86 39.15
CA ASN A 119 29.11 -7.69 39.98
C ASN A 119 29.29 -6.21 40.26
#